data_AF-A0A377PRK2-F1
#
_entry.id   AF-A0A377PRK2-F1
#
_cell.length_a   1.000
_cell.length_b   1.000
_cell.length_c   1.000
_cell.angle_alpha   90.00
_cell.angle_beta   90.00
_cell.angle_gamma   90.00
#
_symmetry.space_group_name_H-M   'P 1'
#
loop_
_entity.id
_entity.type
_entity.pdbx_description
1 polymer ?
#
loop_
_entity_poly.entity_id
_entity_poly.type
_entity_poly.pdbx_seq_one_letter_code
_entity_poly.pdbx_strand_id
1 'polypeptide(L)' 'MRDVWSFPAIALWEKNFGKHPTQKPLNLLVRLLLMESNIDSIICVPFSGSSTTSIAQTFCKGGLQGLKRE' A
#
# COMPACT_ATOMS: atom_id res chain seq x y z
N MET A 1 12.78 13.63 -12.23
CA MET A 1 11.60 13.29 -11.40
C MET A 1 11.50 14.32 -10.30
N ARG A 2 10.30 14.83 -9.97
CA ARG A 2 10.14 15.71 -8.81
C ARG A 2 10.01 14.85 -7.55
N ASP A 3 10.64 15.30 -6.47
CA ASP A 3 10.61 14.73 -5.12
C ASP A 3 9.32 15.05 -4.35
N VAL A 4 8.50 15.98 -4.88
CA VAL A 4 7.16 16.28 -4.38
C VAL A 4 6.08 15.61 -5.24
N TRP A 5 5.22 14.80 -4.61
CA TRP A 5 4.07 14.16 -5.27
C TRP A 5 2.75 14.68 -4.71
N SER A 6 1.81 15.00 -5.60
CA SER A 6 0.45 15.40 -5.24
C SER A 6 -0.50 14.22 -5.42
N PHE A 7 -1.22 13.86 -4.36
CA PHE A 7 -2.28 12.86 -4.39
C PHE A 7 -3.53 13.42 -3.70
N PRO A 8 -4.74 12.99 -4.11
CA PRO A 8 -5.94 13.24 -3.32
C PRO A 8 -5.85 12.54 -1.96
N ALA A 9 -6.61 13.04 -0.99
CA ALA A 9 -6.86 12.30 0.25
C ALA A 9 -7.59 10.98 -0.06
N ILE A 10 -7.57 10.06 0.91
CA ILE A 10 -8.20 8.73 0.80
C ILE A 10 -9.67 8.87 0.41
N ALA A 11 -10.04 8.25 -0.71
CA ALA A 11 -11.41 8.28 -1.20
C ALA A 11 -12.36 7.45 -0.31
N LEU A 12 -13.65 7.73 -0.37
CA LEU A 12 -14.64 7.04 0.46
C LEU A 12 -14.69 5.53 0.18
N TRP A 13 -14.52 5.13 -1.09
CA TRP A 13 -14.52 3.73 -1.51
C TRP A 13 -13.33 2.93 -0.96
N GLU A 14 -12.19 3.57 -0.67
CA GLU A 14 -11.03 2.90 -0.06
C GLU A 14 -11.33 2.45 1.38
N LYS A 15 -12.37 3.01 2.01
CA LYS A 15 -12.78 2.71 3.39
C LYS A 15 -13.93 1.70 3.46
N ASN A 16 -14.24 1.02 2.36
CA ASN A 16 -15.38 0.10 2.28
C ASN A 16 -15.30 -1.07 3.30
N PHE A 17 -14.09 -1.46 3.70
CA PHE A 17 -13.85 -2.52 4.69
C PHE A 17 -13.57 -2.00 6.11
N GLY A 18 -14.11 -0.83 6.44
CA GLY A 18 -13.93 -0.18 7.72
C GLY A 18 -12.96 1.00 7.66
N LYS A 19 -12.94 1.79 8.74
CA LYS A 19 -12.17 3.03 8.84
C LYS A 19 -10.97 2.82 9.76
N HIS A 20 -9.80 2.62 9.18
CA HIS A 20 -8.56 2.75 9.95
C HIS A 20 -8.20 4.26 10.08
N PRO A 21 -7.91 4.78 11.29
CA PRO A 21 -7.70 6.21 11.51
C PRO A 21 -6.62 6.84 10.62
N THR A 22 -5.58 6.07 10.31
CA THR A 22 -4.39 6.48 9.55
C THR A 22 -4.16 5.61 8.31
N GLN A 23 -5.23 5.18 7.65
CA GLN A 23 -5.14 4.47 6.37
C GLN A 23 -4.26 5.27 5.39
N LYS A 24 -3.42 4.59 4.61
CA LYS A 24 -2.61 5.24 3.57
C LYS A 24 -3.38 5.18 2.25
N PRO A 25 -3.34 6.23 1.40
CA PRO A 25 -3.95 6.18 0.06
C PRO A 25 -3.37 5.05 -0.80
N LEU A 26 -4.22 4.33 -1.51
CA LEU A 26 -3.81 3.20 -2.35
C LEU A 26 -2.83 3.61 -3.45
N ASN A 27 -3.10 4.73 -4.11
CA ASN A 27 -2.29 5.25 -5.22
C ASN A 27 -0.83 5.55 -4.83
N LEU A 28 -0.60 6.06 -3.62
CA LEU A 28 0.73 6.31 -3.07
C LEU A 28 1.51 4.99 -2.97
N LEU A 29 0.88 3.95 -2.43
CA LEU A 29 1.52 2.66 -2.21
C LEU A 29 1.76 1.92 -3.53
N VAL A 30 0.79 1.93 -4.46
CA VAL A 30 1.00 1.38 -5.81
C VAL A 30 2.18 2.03 -6.50
N ARG A 31 2.33 3.36 -6.40
CA ARG A 31 3.47 4.07 -6.99
C ARG A 31 4.80 3.64 -6.37
N LEU A 32 4.86 3.50 -5.05
CA LEU A 32 6.07 3.04 -4.35
C LEU A 32 6.44 1.61 -4.78
N LEU A 33 5.46 0.72 -4.90
CA LEU A 33 5.69 -0.66 -5.34
C LEU A 33 6.16 -0.74 -6.80
N LEU A 34 5.63 0.11 -7.68
CA LEU A 34 6.07 0.17 -9.08
C LEU A 34 7.48 0.75 -9.26
N MET A 35 8.03 1.43 -8.25
CA MET A 35 9.42 1.90 -8.27
C MET A 35 10.42 0.79 -7.93
N GLU A 36 9.92 -0.32 -7.39
CA GLU A 36 10.77 -1.46 -7.08
C GLU A 36 11.26 -2.11 -8.37
N SER A 37 12.58 -2.26 -8.49
CA SER A 37 13.20 -2.83 -9.69
C SER A 37 13.05 -4.35 -9.76
N ASN A 38 12.85 -5.01 -8.62
CA ASN A 38 12.76 -6.47 -8.53
C ASN A 38 11.32 -6.93 -8.29
N ILE A 39 10.77 -7.60 -9.30
CA ILE A 39 9.39 -8.12 -9.33
C ILE A 39 9.14 -9.16 -8.22
N ASP A 40 10.17 -9.92 -7.83
CA ASP A 40 10.05 -11.00 -6.84
C ASP A 40 10.53 -10.59 -5.44
N SER A 41 10.65 -9.28 -5.20
CA SER A 41 11.07 -8.76 -3.90
C SER A 41 10.02 -9.04 -2.81
N ILE A 42 10.50 -9.38 -1.62
CA ILE A 42 9.64 -9.57 -0.44
C ILE A 42 9.45 -8.22 0.24
N ILE A 43 8.20 -7.76 0.31
CA ILE A 43 7.83 -6.51 0.96
C ILE A 43 7.49 -6.77 2.43
N CYS A 44 8.35 -6.29 3.32
CA CYS A 44 8.12 -6.35 4.76
C CYS A 44 7.37 -5.08 5.24
N VAL A 45 6.23 -5.26 5.90
CA VAL A 45 5.40 -4.16 6.41
C VAL A 45 5.24 -4.29 7.94
N PRO A 46 6.11 -3.67 8.75
CA PRO A 46 6.05 -3.81 10.22
C PRO A 46 4.81 -3.16 10.84
N PHE A 47 4.13 -2.26 10.11
CA PHE A 47 2.92 -1.56 10.54
C PHE A 47 1.84 -1.67 9.47
N SER A 48 1.20 -2.85 9.36
CA SER A 48 0.23 -3.10 8.30
C SER A 48 -1.02 -2.22 8.39
N GLY A 49 -1.50 -1.89 9.60
CA GLY A 49 -2.69 -1.05 9.80
C GLY A 49 -3.90 -1.58 9.02
N SER A 50 -4.42 -0.77 8.08
CA SER A 50 -5.49 -1.16 7.13
C SER A 50 -5.09 -2.18 6.06
N SER A 51 -3.82 -2.62 6.03
CA SER A 51 -3.25 -3.51 5.01
C SER A 51 -3.37 -2.97 3.57
N THR A 52 -3.40 -1.64 3.39
CA THR A 52 -3.45 -1.04 2.06
C THR A 52 -2.24 -1.44 1.21
N THR A 53 -1.06 -1.63 1.83
CA THR A 53 0.14 -2.09 1.12
C THR A 53 -0.06 -3.48 0.53
N SER A 54 -0.74 -4.35 1.27
CA SER A 54 -1.08 -5.69 0.82
C SER A 54 -2.01 -5.66 -0.40
N ILE A 55 -3.01 -4.79 -0.36
CA ILE A 55 -3.95 -4.58 -1.47
C ILE A 55 -3.21 -3.99 -2.69
N ALA A 56 -2.33 -3.00 -2.49
CA ALA A 56 -1.51 -2.40 -3.54
C ALA A 56 -0.67 -3.45 -4.30
N GLN A 57 -0.10 -4.40 -3.56
CA GLN A 57 0.72 -5.48 -4.10
C GLN A 57 -0.07 -6.45 -4.99
N THR A 58 -1.36 -6.68 -4.71
CA THR A 58 -2.25 -7.46 -5.60
C THR A 58 -2.39 -6.82 -6.98
N PHE A 59 -2.34 -5.49 -7.07
CA PHE A 59 -2.35 -4.78 -8.37
C PHE A 59 -1.01 -4.86 -9.11
N CYS A 60 0.10 -5.13 -8.42
CA CYS A 60 1.45 -5.12 -8.98
C CYS A 60 2.01 -6.52 -9.34
N LYS A 61 1.39 -7.61 -8.83
CA LYS A 61 1.77 -9.03 -9.00
C LYS A 61 3.12 -9.43 -8.36
N GLY A 62 3.03 -9.87 -7.11
CA GLY A 62 4.00 -10.71 -6.38
C GLY A 62 3.42 -10.95 -4.99
N GLY A 63 3.19 -12.18 -4.53
CA GLY A 63 2.33 -12.48 -3.37
C GLY A 63 2.82 -11.96 -2.00
N LEU A 64 1.90 -11.84 -1.04
CA LEU A 64 2.19 -11.35 0.32
C LEU A 64 2.72 -12.41 1.29
N GLN A 65 3.70 -11.98 2.09
CA GLN A 65 3.93 -12.49 3.46
C GLN A 65 3.82 -11.31 4.44
N GLY A 66 2.59 -10.94 4.82
CA GLY A 66 2.36 -9.93 5.84
C GLY A 66 2.32 -10.55 7.23
N LEU A 67 3.30 -10.25 8.09
CA LEU A 67 3.26 -10.64 9.50
C LEU A 67 2.43 -9.62 10.29
N LYS A 68 1.26 -10.04 10.76
CA LYS A 68 0.40 -9.24 11.64
C LYS A 68 0.81 -9.58 13.08
N ARG A 69 1.29 -8.60 13.85
CA ARG A 69 1.29 -8.68 15.31
C ARG A 69 0.13 -7.81 15.81
N GLU A 70 -0.70 -8.44 16.64
CA GLU A 70 -1.81 -7.82 17.37
C GLU A 70 -1.30 -6.73 18.33
#